data_AF-A0A443G251-F1
#
_entry.id   AF-A0A443G251-F1
#
_cell.length_a   1.000
_cell.length_b   1.000
_cell.length_c   1.000
_cell.angle_alpha   90.00
_cell.angle_beta   90.00
_cell.angle_gamma   90.00
#
_symmetry.space_group_name_H-M   'P 1'
#
loop_
_entity.id
_entity.type
_entity.pdbx_description
1 polymer ?
#
loop_
_entity_poly.entity_id
_entity_poly.type
_entity_poly.pdbx_seq_one_letter_code
_entity_poly.pdbx_strand_id
1 'polypeptide(L)'
;MSPSFGIAFGGGGARGLAHIHVIEALDELGIRPVAISGSSIGAIMGACMASGMTGKDMHAYTRSILSRRAEVATRMWRARPGTFAEVLQGGLRVSQFNVERILKAFLPDAIPETFAELSIPLKVTATDFFGHKLAVLNDGDLHSALAASAAIPAVFRPVMRDGTLLIDGGIYNPVPFDLIELDADIIIAVDVVGAPTEAGRKHPTSVDLMFGATQLMMQSIIAAKLMQSRPDILIRPAVSKYRVLDFMKIDALLAETVAIKDELKREIEKAVEARAKIETAKRTKQVGG
;
A
#
# COMPACT_ATOMS: atom_id res chain seq x y z
N MET A 1 4.83 19.12 23.05
CA MET A 1 4.68 19.12 21.57
C MET A 1 3.60 18.11 21.24
N SER A 2 2.81 18.33 20.19
CA SER A 2 1.91 17.28 19.70
C SER A 2 2.74 16.10 19.19
N PRO A 3 2.29 14.84 19.37
CA PRO A 3 3.05 13.68 18.92
C PRO A 3 3.20 13.67 17.40
N SER A 4 4.35 13.19 16.93
CA SER A 4 4.58 12.88 15.53
C SER A 4 3.91 11.56 15.13
N PHE A 5 3.52 11.43 13.86
CA PHE A 5 2.84 10.23 13.35
C PHE A 5 3.64 9.59 12.22
N GLY A 6 3.72 8.26 12.22
CA GLY A 6 4.21 7.46 11.11
C GLY A 6 3.07 6.61 10.56
N ILE A 7 3.05 6.36 9.24
CA ILE A 7 2.01 5.51 8.64
C ILE A 7 2.56 4.45 7.69
N ALA A 8 2.07 3.22 7.85
CA ALA A 8 2.41 2.09 7.01
C ALA A 8 1.17 1.60 6.23
N PHE A 9 1.25 1.68 4.91
CA PHE A 9 0.17 1.24 4.02
C PHE A 9 0.43 -0.18 3.50
N GLY A 10 -0.44 -1.10 3.88
CA GLY A 10 -0.35 -2.49 3.46
C GLY A 10 -0.69 -2.74 1.99
N GLY A 11 -0.20 -3.87 1.48
CA GLY A 11 -0.52 -4.38 0.15
C GLY A 11 -1.91 -5.05 0.09
N GLY A 12 -2.52 -5.09 -1.10
CA GLY A 12 -3.85 -5.68 -1.26
C GLY A 12 -4.52 -5.56 -2.63
N GLY A 13 -3.83 -5.02 -3.65
CA GLY A 13 -4.39 -4.76 -4.98
C GLY A 13 -5.51 -3.73 -4.93
N ALA A 14 -6.64 -3.99 -5.60
CA ALA A 14 -7.81 -3.09 -5.64
C ALA A 14 -8.34 -2.70 -4.24
N ARG A 15 -8.07 -3.51 -3.22
CA ARG A 15 -8.47 -3.24 -1.84
C ARG A 15 -7.74 -2.06 -1.20
N GLY A 16 -6.58 -1.69 -1.74
CA GLY A 16 -5.83 -0.51 -1.31
C GLY A 16 -6.55 0.80 -1.54
N LEU A 17 -7.65 0.83 -2.30
CA LEU A 17 -8.50 2.02 -2.40
C LEU A 17 -9.09 2.44 -1.04
N ALA A 18 -9.20 1.50 -0.08
CA ALA A 18 -9.60 1.82 1.29
C ALA A 18 -8.60 2.77 2.01
N HIS A 19 -7.33 2.81 1.57
CA HIS A 19 -6.33 3.74 2.11
C HIS A 19 -6.71 5.20 1.91
N ILE A 20 -7.52 5.51 0.89
CA ILE A 20 -7.99 6.89 0.62
C ILE A 20 -8.74 7.44 1.83
N HIS A 21 -9.60 6.64 2.47
CA HIS A 21 -10.34 7.07 3.66
C HIS A 21 -9.42 7.31 4.86
N VAL A 22 -8.37 6.50 5.01
CA VAL A 22 -7.36 6.75 6.05
C VAL A 22 -6.67 8.09 5.83
N ILE A 23 -6.26 8.38 4.58
CA ILE A 23 -5.60 9.64 4.22
C ILE A 23 -6.56 10.83 4.42
N GLU A 24 -7.82 10.72 3.98
CA GLU A 24 -8.83 11.75 4.22
C GLU A 24 -9.05 12.04 5.70
N ALA A 25 -9.03 11.01 6.56
CA ALA A 25 -9.18 11.19 8.00
C ALA A 25 -7.96 11.89 8.63
N LEU A 26 -6.75 11.59 8.16
CA LEU A 26 -5.54 12.31 8.59
C LEU A 26 -5.56 13.77 8.15
N ASP A 27 -5.98 14.05 6.90
CA ASP A 27 -6.13 15.41 6.38
C ASP A 27 -7.15 16.21 7.20
N GLU A 28 -8.29 15.61 7.55
CA GLU A 28 -9.34 16.23 8.37
C GLU A 28 -8.89 16.56 9.79
N LEU A 29 -7.92 15.80 10.32
CA LEU A 29 -7.30 16.07 11.62
C LEU A 29 -6.08 17.00 11.51
N GLY A 30 -5.68 17.39 10.30
CA GLY A 30 -4.45 18.17 10.07
C GLY A 30 -3.17 17.40 10.40
N ILE A 31 -3.22 16.07 10.44
CA ILE A 31 -2.07 15.21 10.76
C ILE A 31 -1.27 14.95 9.50
N ARG A 32 -0.03 15.44 9.47
CA ARG A 32 0.95 15.13 8.43
C ARG A 32 1.97 14.13 9.00
N PRO A 33 2.05 12.90 8.47
CA PRO A 33 3.05 11.94 8.90
C PRO A 33 4.47 12.44 8.66
N VAL A 34 5.40 12.06 9.53
CA VAL A 34 6.84 12.35 9.39
C VAL A 34 7.58 11.24 8.65
N ALA A 35 6.98 10.05 8.53
CA ALA A 35 7.51 8.92 7.78
C ALA A 35 6.37 8.06 7.23
N ILE A 36 6.56 7.56 6.02
CA ILE A 36 5.62 6.65 5.35
C ILE A 36 6.37 5.38 4.94
N SER A 37 5.71 4.23 5.10
CA SER A 37 6.12 2.99 4.45
C SER A 37 4.96 2.37 3.68
N GLY A 38 5.27 1.64 2.61
CA GLY A 38 4.22 1.03 1.80
C GLY A 38 4.66 -0.19 1.02
N SER A 39 3.70 -1.09 0.78
CA SER A 39 3.87 -2.31 0.00
C SER A 39 2.83 -2.39 -1.11
N SER A 40 3.24 -2.70 -2.34
CA SER A 40 2.34 -2.86 -3.49
C SER A 40 1.45 -1.61 -3.69
N ILE A 41 0.13 -1.76 -3.77
CA ILE A 41 -0.81 -0.63 -3.79
C ILE A 41 -0.60 0.36 -2.62
N GLY A 42 -0.16 -0.12 -1.45
CA GLY A 42 0.15 0.73 -0.32
C GLY A 42 1.35 1.65 -0.57
N ALA A 43 2.36 1.18 -1.33
CA ALA A 43 3.47 2.02 -1.76
C ALA A 43 3.00 3.13 -2.70
N ILE A 44 2.07 2.82 -3.62
CA ILE A 44 1.49 3.81 -4.53
C ILE A 44 0.69 4.87 -3.76
N MET A 45 -0.17 4.44 -2.82
CA MET A 45 -0.93 5.37 -1.98
C MET A 45 -0.02 6.22 -1.10
N GLY A 46 1.03 5.62 -0.54
CA GLY A 46 2.07 6.31 0.21
C GLY A 46 2.82 7.33 -0.63
N ALA A 47 3.14 7.03 -1.90
CA ALA A 47 3.76 7.97 -2.83
C ALA A 47 2.85 9.14 -3.17
N CYS A 48 1.55 8.92 -3.42
CA CYS A 48 0.58 10.00 -3.61
C CYS A 48 0.59 10.97 -2.41
N MET A 49 0.47 10.43 -1.20
CA MET A 49 0.46 11.23 0.03
C MET A 49 1.79 11.94 0.26
N ALA A 50 2.91 11.25 0.07
CA ALA A 50 4.27 11.81 0.20
C ALA A 50 4.56 12.91 -0.82
N SER A 51 3.89 12.88 -1.98
CA SER A 51 3.95 13.92 -3.01
C SER A 51 3.05 15.13 -2.71
N GLY A 52 2.31 15.10 -1.60
CA GLY A 52 1.44 16.19 -1.15
C GLY A 52 0.00 16.12 -1.66
N MET A 53 -0.41 15.02 -2.30
CA MET A 53 -1.83 14.84 -2.68
C MET A 53 -2.68 14.63 -1.42
N THR A 54 -3.81 15.34 -1.33
CA THR A 54 -4.80 15.10 -0.28
C THR A 54 -5.61 13.83 -0.58
N GLY A 55 -6.22 13.24 0.45
CA GLY A 55 -7.15 12.12 0.29
C GLY A 55 -8.30 12.46 -0.67
N LYS A 56 -8.77 13.72 -0.66
CA LYS A 56 -9.78 14.21 -1.62
C LYS A 56 -9.26 14.21 -3.06
N ASP A 57 -8.02 14.64 -3.29
CA ASP A 57 -7.40 14.60 -4.62
C ASP A 57 -7.27 13.16 -5.11
N MET A 58 -6.80 12.26 -4.23
CA MET A 58 -6.66 10.84 -4.52
C MET A 58 -8.02 10.19 -4.84
N HIS A 59 -9.06 10.53 -4.07
CA HIS A 59 -10.43 10.07 -4.31
C HIS A 59 -10.94 10.55 -5.68
N ALA A 60 -10.83 11.85 -5.96
CA ALA A 60 -11.26 12.43 -7.23
C ALA A 60 -10.52 11.80 -8.43
N TYR A 61 -9.20 11.67 -8.33
CA TYR A 61 -8.36 11.03 -9.35
C TYR A 61 -8.79 9.58 -9.60
N THR A 62 -8.90 8.78 -8.54
CA THR A 62 -9.36 7.37 -8.59
C THR A 62 -10.70 7.26 -9.31
N ARG A 63 -11.67 8.09 -8.94
CA ARG A 63 -13.02 8.07 -9.52
C ARG A 63 -13.03 8.49 -10.99
N SER A 64 -12.22 9.50 -11.35
CA SER A 64 -12.13 9.98 -12.73
C SER A 64 -11.61 8.91 -13.70
N ILE A 65 -10.70 8.07 -13.24
CA ILE A 65 -10.02 7.08 -14.09
C ILE A 65 -10.74 5.75 -14.08
N LEU A 66 -11.08 5.26 -12.90
CA LEU A 66 -11.45 3.87 -12.73
C LEU A 66 -12.98 3.65 -12.69
N SER A 67 -13.80 4.69 -12.44
CA SER A 67 -15.26 4.58 -12.55
C SER A 67 -15.76 4.58 -14.00
N ARG A 68 -14.93 4.99 -14.97
CA ARG A 68 -15.30 5.06 -16.39
C ARG A 68 -14.61 3.95 -17.18
N ARG A 69 -15.37 2.92 -17.58
CA ARG A 69 -14.87 1.80 -18.40
C ARG A 69 -14.10 2.25 -19.66
N ALA A 70 -14.57 3.31 -20.32
CA ALA A 70 -13.91 3.87 -21.50
C ALA A 70 -12.54 4.48 -21.19
N GLU A 71 -12.39 5.16 -20.05
CA GLU A 71 -11.12 5.75 -19.61
C GLU A 71 -10.12 4.66 -19.24
N VAL A 72 -10.56 3.65 -18.47
CA VAL A 72 -9.76 2.46 -18.18
C VAL A 72 -9.30 1.77 -19.47
N ALA A 73 -10.20 1.57 -20.42
CA ALA A 73 -9.87 0.95 -21.71
C ALA A 73 -8.86 1.77 -22.50
N THR A 74 -8.99 3.11 -22.50
CA THR A 74 -8.07 4.03 -23.19
C THR A 74 -6.68 3.98 -22.58
N ARG A 75 -6.57 4.00 -21.24
CA ARG A 75 -5.28 3.90 -20.54
C ARG A 75 -4.64 2.52 -20.70
N MET A 76 -5.44 1.46 -20.63
CA MET A 76 -4.98 0.10 -20.93
C MET A 76 -4.51 -0.04 -22.38
N TRP A 77 -5.14 0.64 -23.34
CA TRP A 77 -4.68 0.70 -24.72
C TRP A 77 -3.30 1.36 -24.83
N ARG A 78 -3.10 2.50 -24.16
CA ARG A 78 -1.79 3.19 -24.09
C ARG A 78 -0.70 2.34 -23.43
N ALA A 79 -1.08 1.44 -22.52
CA ALA A 79 -0.17 0.53 -21.85
C ALA A 79 0.18 -0.74 -22.68
N ARG A 80 -0.38 -0.92 -23.89
CA ARG A 80 -0.11 -2.09 -24.74
C ARG A 80 1.33 -2.11 -25.27
N PRO A 81 1.90 -3.29 -25.59
CA PRO A 81 3.19 -3.39 -26.24
C PRO A 81 3.22 -2.71 -27.60
N GLY A 82 4.22 -1.85 -27.81
CA GLY A 82 4.35 -1.06 -29.04
C GLY A 82 4.97 -1.81 -30.21
N THR A 83 5.65 -2.95 -29.98
CA THR A 83 6.40 -3.65 -31.05
C THR A 83 6.28 -5.17 -30.98
N PHE A 84 6.28 -5.81 -32.16
CA PHE A 84 6.24 -7.27 -32.34
C PHE A 84 7.49 -7.96 -31.78
N ALA A 85 8.62 -7.25 -31.72
CA ALA A 85 9.89 -7.74 -31.16
C ALA A 85 9.82 -7.96 -29.64
N GLU A 86 9.09 -7.13 -28.89
CA GLU A 86 8.87 -7.30 -27.43
C GLU A 86 7.99 -8.52 -27.11
N VAL A 87 7.10 -8.88 -28.04
CA VAL A 87 6.27 -10.09 -27.94
C VAL A 87 7.13 -11.34 -28.16
N LEU A 88 8.07 -11.29 -29.10
CA LEU A 88 8.98 -12.40 -29.43
C LEU A 88 10.07 -12.61 -28.36
N GLN A 89 10.68 -11.53 -27.83
CA GLN A 89 11.68 -11.61 -26.75
C GLN A 89 11.07 -12.10 -25.42
N GLY A 90 9.75 -12.00 -25.26
CA GLY A 90 9.03 -12.57 -24.11
C GLY A 90 8.99 -14.10 -24.10
N GLY A 91 9.35 -14.81 -25.18
CA GLY A 91 9.08 -16.24 -25.30
C GLY A 91 7.58 -16.53 -25.16
N LEU A 92 7.20 -17.77 -24.84
CA LEU A 92 5.80 -18.21 -24.59
C LEU A 92 5.09 -17.48 -23.40
N ARG A 93 5.55 -16.30 -22.94
CA ARG A 93 5.03 -15.52 -21.81
C ARG A 93 3.89 -14.57 -22.22
N VAL A 94 2.89 -15.11 -22.92
CA VAL A 94 1.80 -14.34 -23.56
C VAL A 94 0.81 -13.69 -22.56
N SER A 95 0.98 -13.85 -21.23
CA SER A 95 -0.05 -13.45 -20.25
C SER A 95 0.31 -12.38 -19.20
N GLN A 96 1.57 -11.96 -19.07
CA GLN A 96 1.97 -11.01 -18.00
C GLN A 96 2.11 -9.57 -18.50
N PHE A 97 1.46 -8.64 -17.82
CA PHE A 97 1.53 -7.21 -18.14
C PHE A 97 2.86 -6.60 -17.69
N ASN A 98 3.30 -5.55 -18.39
CA ASN A 98 4.41 -4.72 -17.93
C ASN A 98 3.87 -3.70 -16.91
N VAL A 99 4.31 -3.82 -15.66
CA VAL A 99 3.87 -2.95 -14.56
C VAL A 99 4.31 -1.51 -14.74
N GLU A 100 5.49 -1.22 -15.28
CA GLU A 100 5.99 0.15 -15.49
C GLU A 100 5.10 0.92 -16.46
N ARG A 101 4.60 0.25 -17.52
CA ARG A 101 3.67 0.86 -18.48
C ARG A 101 2.31 1.13 -17.86
N ILE A 102 1.84 0.21 -17.02
CA ILE A 102 0.58 0.39 -16.30
C ILE A 102 0.73 1.54 -15.31
N LEU A 103 1.81 1.59 -14.54
CA LEU A 103 2.07 2.71 -13.65
C LEU A 103 2.15 4.03 -14.40
N LYS A 104 2.88 4.11 -15.52
CA LYS A 104 2.90 5.33 -16.35
C LYS A 104 1.52 5.75 -16.86
N ALA A 105 0.61 4.80 -17.06
CA ALA A 105 -0.75 5.09 -17.52
C ALA A 105 -1.73 5.42 -16.39
N PHE A 106 -1.45 5.07 -15.13
CA PHE A 106 -2.39 5.15 -14.02
C PHE A 106 -1.87 5.93 -12.81
N LEU A 107 -0.57 6.23 -12.69
CA LEU A 107 -0.04 7.08 -11.65
C LEU A 107 -0.45 8.55 -11.91
N PRO A 108 -0.81 9.32 -10.87
CA PRO A 108 -0.97 10.75 -10.97
C PRO A 108 0.32 11.44 -11.40
N ASP A 109 0.23 12.47 -12.24
CA ASP A 109 1.37 13.31 -12.65
C ASP A 109 2.01 14.07 -11.47
N ALA A 110 1.32 14.12 -10.32
CA ALA A 110 1.81 14.71 -9.09
C ALA A 110 2.91 13.87 -8.40
N ILE A 111 3.03 12.58 -8.74
CA ILE A 111 4.10 11.73 -8.18
C ILE A 111 5.41 12.07 -8.93
N PRO A 112 6.47 12.47 -8.22
CA PRO A 112 7.73 12.82 -8.86
C PRO A 112 8.50 11.59 -9.35
N GLU A 113 9.53 11.81 -10.16
CA GLU A 113 10.37 10.73 -10.68
C GLU A 113 11.29 10.13 -9.62
N THR A 114 11.69 10.91 -8.60
CA THR A 114 12.66 10.47 -7.58
C THR A 114 12.15 10.60 -6.16
N PHE A 115 12.67 9.76 -5.26
CA PHE A 115 12.36 9.83 -3.82
C PHE A 115 12.76 11.17 -3.17
N ALA A 116 13.81 11.82 -3.68
CA ALA A 116 14.34 13.06 -3.13
C ALA A 116 13.38 14.27 -3.26
N GLU A 117 12.42 14.18 -4.17
CA GLU A 117 11.41 15.22 -4.42
C GLU A 117 10.16 15.05 -3.55
N LEU A 118 10.04 13.96 -2.80
CA LEU A 118 8.92 13.72 -1.90
C LEU A 118 8.99 14.65 -0.69
N SER A 119 7.83 15.18 -0.29
CA SER A 119 7.71 16.04 0.89
C SER A 119 7.75 15.27 2.21
N ILE A 120 7.51 13.96 2.18
CA ILE A 120 7.56 13.06 3.33
C ILE A 120 8.44 11.86 2.95
N PRO A 121 9.43 11.45 3.78
CA PRO A 121 10.22 10.26 3.54
C PRO A 121 9.35 9.01 3.34
N LEU A 122 9.60 8.27 2.26
CA LEU A 122 8.87 7.06 1.89
C LEU A 122 9.82 5.85 1.82
N LYS A 123 9.44 4.75 2.48
CA LYS A 123 10.07 3.44 2.34
C LYS A 123 9.15 2.49 1.56
N VAL A 124 9.56 2.10 0.36
CA VAL A 124 8.82 1.18 -0.51
C VAL A 124 9.38 -0.23 -0.38
N THR A 125 8.54 -1.22 -0.12
CA THR A 125 8.99 -2.62 -0.05
C THR A 125 8.89 -3.33 -1.39
N ALA A 126 9.88 -4.16 -1.69
CA ALA A 126 9.88 -5.15 -2.76
C ALA A 126 10.48 -6.46 -2.21
N THR A 127 10.40 -7.53 -2.99
CA THR A 127 10.98 -8.83 -2.64
C THR A 127 12.11 -9.15 -3.60
N ASP A 128 13.32 -9.34 -3.08
CA ASP A 128 14.45 -9.90 -3.85
C ASP A 128 14.22 -11.40 -4.05
N PHE A 129 13.85 -11.76 -5.27
CA PHE A 129 13.38 -13.11 -5.58
C PHE A 129 14.49 -14.15 -5.40
N PHE A 130 15.72 -13.85 -5.82
CA PHE A 130 16.85 -14.78 -5.73
C PHE A 130 17.66 -14.60 -4.45
N GLY A 131 17.63 -13.40 -3.86
CA GLY A 131 18.28 -13.14 -2.57
C GLY A 131 17.46 -13.56 -1.36
N HIS A 132 16.21 -13.98 -1.54
CA HIS A 132 15.31 -14.47 -0.48
C HIS A 132 15.20 -13.48 0.69
N LYS A 133 15.03 -12.20 0.39
CA LYS A 133 14.98 -11.14 1.40
C LYS A 133 14.06 -10.00 1.01
N LEU A 134 13.66 -9.26 2.03
CA LEU A 134 13.01 -7.97 1.86
C LEU A 134 14.00 -6.99 1.21
N ALA A 135 13.58 -6.34 0.14
CA ALA A 135 14.24 -5.17 -0.41
C ALA A 135 13.48 -3.92 0.05
N VAL A 136 14.19 -3.00 0.73
CA VAL A 136 13.63 -1.71 1.14
C VAL A 136 14.23 -0.64 0.24
N LEU A 137 13.37 0.02 -0.53
CA LEU A 137 13.72 1.03 -1.51
C LEU A 137 13.29 2.41 -0.97
N ASN A 138 14.23 3.33 -0.83
CA ASN A 138 13.97 4.67 -0.26
C ASN A 138 14.78 5.78 -0.93
N ASP A 139 15.42 5.50 -2.06
CA ASP A 139 16.21 6.44 -2.85
C ASP A 139 16.11 6.16 -4.36
N GLY A 140 16.67 7.07 -5.15
CA GLY A 140 16.75 6.94 -6.62
C GLY A 140 15.39 7.10 -7.32
N ASP A 141 15.20 6.31 -8.38
CA ASP A 141 13.99 6.33 -9.21
C ASP A 141 12.78 5.78 -8.44
N LEU A 142 11.78 6.63 -8.20
CA LEU A 142 10.56 6.28 -7.47
C LEU A 142 9.64 5.38 -8.28
N HIS A 143 9.47 5.66 -9.58
CA HIS A 143 8.56 4.90 -10.45
C HIS A 143 8.98 3.43 -10.59
N SER A 144 10.28 3.17 -10.71
CA SER A 144 10.89 1.85 -10.73
C SER A 144 10.69 1.13 -9.38
N ALA A 145 10.79 1.84 -8.26
CA ALA A 145 10.56 1.25 -6.94
C ALA A 145 9.08 0.87 -6.74
N LEU A 146 8.16 1.74 -7.15
CA LEU A 146 6.72 1.47 -7.16
C LEU A 146 6.38 0.30 -8.10
N ALA A 147 7.02 0.23 -9.27
CA ALA A 147 6.88 -0.87 -10.22
C ALA A 147 7.29 -2.21 -9.61
N ALA A 148 8.48 -2.25 -9.00
CA ALA A 148 8.97 -3.44 -8.31
C ALA A 148 8.04 -3.86 -7.16
N SER A 149 7.58 -2.90 -6.35
CA SER A 149 6.68 -3.13 -5.22
C SER A 149 5.33 -3.69 -5.64
N ALA A 150 4.82 -3.32 -6.82
CA ALA A 150 3.53 -3.74 -7.36
C ALA A 150 3.64 -4.91 -8.37
N ALA A 151 4.82 -5.52 -8.54
CA ALA A 151 5.07 -6.61 -9.48
C ALA A 151 4.52 -7.97 -8.97
N ILE A 152 3.18 -8.05 -8.86
CA ILE A 152 2.46 -9.24 -8.39
C ILE A 152 2.75 -10.44 -9.32
N PRO A 153 3.30 -11.56 -8.79
CA PRO A 153 3.55 -12.76 -9.58
C PRO A 153 2.30 -13.26 -10.31
N ALA A 154 2.50 -13.85 -11.48
CA ALA A 154 1.44 -14.28 -12.41
C ALA A 154 0.60 -13.16 -13.06
N VAL A 155 0.57 -11.93 -12.52
CA VAL A 155 -0.12 -10.78 -13.12
C VAL A 155 0.85 -9.90 -13.90
N PHE A 156 1.95 -9.52 -13.23
CA PHE A 156 2.96 -8.62 -13.74
C PHE A 156 4.29 -9.34 -13.92
N ARG A 157 5.09 -8.85 -14.87
CA ARG A 157 6.48 -9.28 -15.00
C ARG A 157 7.28 -8.76 -13.79
N PRO A 158 8.23 -9.55 -13.24
CA PRO A 158 9.20 -9.04 -12.28
C PRO A 158 9.97 -7.83 -12.84
N VAL A 159 10.45 -6.97 -11.95
CA VAL A 159 11.22 -5.76 -12.30
C VAL A 159 12.69 -6.00 -12.03
N MET A 160 13.54 -5.72 -13.00
CA MET A 160 15.00 -5.70 -12.80
C MET A 160 15.40 -4.29 -12.36
N ARG A 161 15.98 -4.17 -11.16
CA ARG A 161 16.49 -2.91 -10.63
C ARG A 161 17.86 -3.14 -10.02
N ASP A 162 18.86 -2.36 -10.44
CA ASP A 162 20.23 -2.43 -9.92
C ASP A 162 20.81 -3.85 -9.91
N GLY A 163 20.55 -4.61 -10.99
CA GLY A 163 20.97 -6.01 -11.13
C GLY A 163 20.17 -7.03 -10.32
N THR A 164 19.16 -6.60 -9.56
CA THR A 164 18.32 -7.46 -8.71
C THR A 164 16.96 -7.71 -9.35
N LEU A 165 16.50 -8.97 -9.35
CA LEU A 165 15.16 -9.35 -9.80
C LEU A 165 14.15 -9.19 -8.65
N LEU A 166 13.29 -8.18 -8.76
CA LEU A 166 12.32 -7.81 -7.74
C LEU A 166 10.89 -8.22 -8.13
N ILE A 167 10.14 -8.69 -7.13
CA ILE A 167 8.70 -8.93 -7.20
C ILE A 167 7.96 -8.20 -6.06
N ASP A 168 6.63 -8.29 -6.04
CA ASP A 168 5.77 -7.59 -5.09
C ASP A 168 6.27 -7.67 -3.64
N GLY A 169 6.33 -6.51 -2.97
CA GLY A 169 6.84 -6.38 -1.61
C GLY A 169 5.99 -7.07 -0.56
N GLY A 170 4.72 -7.33 -0.87
CA GLY A 170 3.78 -7.90 0.06
C GLY A 170 4.09 -9.35 0.39
N ILE A 171 4.88 -10.02 -0.44
CA ILE A 171 5.31 -11.41 -0.22
C ILE A 171 6.17 -11.54 1.03
N TYR A 172 7.06 -10.57 1.28
CA TYR A 172 7.92 -10.56 2.48
C TYR A 172 7.39 -9.66 3.59
N ASN A 173 6.92 -8.45 3.25
CA ASN A 173 6.46 -7.50 4.25
C ASN A 173 5.15 -6.81 3.82
N PRO A 174 4.00 -7.49 4.02
CA PRO A 174 2.69 -7.02 3.55
C PRO A 174 2.20 -5.74 4.23
N VAL A 175 2.63 -5.45 5.46
CA VAL A 175 2.29 -4.22 6.19
C VAL A 175 3.56 -3.72 6.89
N PRO A 176 4.34 -2.84 6.26
CA PRO A 176 5.73 -2.55 6.65
C PRO A 176 5.89 -1.55 7.82
N PHE A 177 5.03 -1.63 8.84
CA PHE A 177 5.07 -0.73 10.00
C PHE A 177 6.37 -0.77 10.79
N ASP A 178 7.02 -1.94 10.83
CA ASP A 178 8.33 -2.19 11.42
C ASP A 178 9.43 -1.30 10.85
N LEU A 179 9.31 -0.91 9.57
CA LEU A 179 10.32 -0.09 8.93
C LEU A 179 10.33 1.35 9.41
N ILE A 180 9.29 1.80 10.11
CA ILE A 180 9.13 3.19 10.55
C ILE A 180 8.87 3.31 12.07
N GLU A 181 9.02 2.23 12.83
CA GLU A 181 8.73 2.21 14.28
C GLU A 181 9.52 3.23 15.09
N LEU A 182 10.71 3.59 14.62
CA LEU A 182 11.60 4.54 15.30
C LEU A 182 11.51 5.96 14.71
N ASP A 183 10.72 6.15 13.66
CA ASP A 183 10.66 7.42 12.93
C ASP A 183 9.58 8.37 13.48
N ALA A 184 8.66 7.89 14.34
CA ALA A 184 7.57 8.68 14.87
C ALA A 184 7.13 8.24 16.27
N ASP A 185 6.36 9.10 16.94
CA ASP A 185 5.81 8.85 18.27
C ASP A 185 4.65 7.85 18.25
N ILE A 186 3.78 7.94 17.24
CA ILE A 186 2.59 7.08 17.07
C ILE A 186 2.63 6.45 15.68
N ILE A 187 2.59 5.13 15.61
CA ILE A 187 2.62 4.35 14.37
C ILE A 187 1.22 3.85 14.02
N ILE A 188 0.76 4.23 12.82
CA ILE A 188 -0.48 3.75 12.22
C ILE A 188 -0.14 2.69 11.16
N ALA A 189 -0.76 1.53 11.24
CA ALA A 189 -0.66 0.50 10.22
C ALA A 189 -2.04 0.23 9.59
N VAL A 190 -2.10 0.14 8.26
CA VAL A 190 -3.34 -0.13 7.53
C VAL A 190 -3.20 -1.44 6.76
N ASP A 191 -3.96 -2.47 7.16
CA ASP A 191 -3.92 -3.80 6.57
C ASP A 191 -5.12 -4.04 5.65
N VAL A 192 -4.86 -4.02 4.33
CA VAL A 192 -5.85 -4.27 3.26
C VAL A 192 -5.64 -5.61 2.55
N VAL A 193 -4.84 -6.51 3.10
CA VAL A 193 -4.52 -7.82 2.49
C VAL A 193 -5.78 -8.68 2.36
N GLY A 194 -6.71 -8.55 3.30
CA GLY A 194 -7.93 -9.36 3.41
C GLY A 194 -7.65 -10.86 3.54
N ALA A 195 -8.70 -11.67 3.44
CA ALA A 195 -8.61 -13.12 3.48
C ALA A 195 -9.53 -13.75 2.42
N PRO A 196 -9.28 -15.00 2.00
CA PRO A 196 -10.25 -15.76 1.19
C PRO A 196 -11.60 -15.85 1.90
N THR A 197 -12.70 -15.67 1.16
CA THR A 197 -14.07 -15.74 1.69
C THR A 197 -14.96 -16.64 0.84
N GLU A 198 -15.95 -17.28 1.46
CA GLU A 198 -16.96 -18.08 0.74
C GLU A 198 -17.89 -17.23 -0.12
N ALA A 199 -17.90 -15.90 0.09
CA ALA A 199 -18.79 -14.95 -0.58
C ALA A 199 -18.51 -14.77 -2.09
N GLY A 200 -17.35 -15.21 -2.60
CA GLY A 200 -16.97 -15.02 -4.00
C GLY A 200 -17.43 -16.15 -4.93
N ARG A 201 -17.13 -17.41 -4.59
CA ARG A 201 -17.43 -18.64 -5.35
C ARG A 201 -17.28 -19.86 -4.45
N LYS A 202 -18.26 -20.79 -4.47
CA LYS A 202 -18.18 -22.09 -3.78
C LYS A 202 -17.08 -23.03 -4.32
N HIS A 203 -16.62 -22.80 -5.55
CA HIS A 203 -15.56 -23.57 -6.21
C HIS A 203 -14.48 -22.62 -6.76
N PRO A 204 -13.38 -22.41 -6.02
CA PRO A 204 -12.28 -21.55 -6.48
C PRO A 204 -11.49 -22.23 -7.62
N THR A 205 -11.03 -21.43 -8.59
CA THR A 205 -10.09 -21.90 -9.62
C THR A 205 -8.68 -22.08 -9.05
N SER A 206 -7.77 -22.74 -9.77
CA SER A 206 -6.36 -22.84 -9.34
C SER A 206 -5.70 -21.48 -9.13
N VAL A 207 -6.04 -20.49 -9.97
CA VAL A 207 -5.56 -19.11 -9.82
C VAL A 207 -6.13 -18.47 -8.55
N ASP A 208 -7.41 -18.68 -8.25
CA ASP A 208 -8.03 -18.20 -7.01
C ASP A 208 -7.35 -18.80 -5.77
N LEU A 209 -7.04 -20.10 -5.82
CA LEU A 209 -6.34 -20.80 -4.74
C LEU A 209 -4.91 -20.27 -4.57
N MET A 210 -4.18 -19.97 -5.66
CA MET A 210 -2.86 -19.37 -5.56
C MET A 210 -2.91 -17.99 -4.91
N PHE A 211 -3.81 -17.10 -5.34
CA PHE A 211 -3.96 -15.79 -4.69
C PHE A 211 -4.41 -15.94 -3.23
N GLY A 212 -5.35 -16.82 -2.95
CA GLY A 212 -5.84 -17.07 -1.60
C GLY A 212 -4.74 -17.62 -0.68
N ALA A 213 -3.91 -18.55 -1.16
CA ALA A 213 -2.76 -19.05 -0.43
C ALA A 213 -1.74 -17.95 -0.15
N THR A 214 -1.41 -17.10 -1.14
CA THR A 214 -0.54 -15.94 -0.95
C THR A 214 -1.11 -14.99 0.11
N GLN A 215 -2.42 -14.70 0.08
CA GLN A 215 -3.05 -13.87 1.12
C GLN A 215 -2.95 -14.49 2.51
N LEU A 216 -3.15 -15.81 2.64
CA LEU A 216 -3.02 -16.51 3.92
C LEU A 216 -1.58 -16.48 4.44
N MET A 217 -0.59 -16.62 3.56
CA MET A 217 0.83 -16.46 3.91
C MET A 217 1.12 -15.03 4.38
N MET A 218 0.62 -14.01 3.67
CA MET A 218 0.73 -12.61 4.09
C MET A 218 0.09 -12.38 5.47
N GLN A 219 -1.09 -12.94 5.73
CA GLN A 219 -1.74 -12.87 7.04
C GLN A 219 -0.93 -13.57 8.13
N SER A 220 -0.30 -14.70 7.83
CA SER A 220 0.61 -15.39 8.74
C SER A 220 1.83 -14.52 9.09
N ILE A 221 2.42 -13.84 8.11
CA ILE A 221 3.52 -12.87 8.33
C ILE A 221 3.06 -11.72 9.23
N ILE A 222 1.90 -11.12 8.95
CA ILE A 222 1.35 -10.03 9.77
C ILE A 222 1.12 -10.49 11.21
N ALA A 223 0.52 -11.68 11.39
CA ALA A 223 0.26 -12.23 12.71
C ALA A 223 1.56 -12.47 13.49
N ALA A 224 2.60 -13.02 12.85
CA ALA A 224 3.90 -13.22 13.46
C ALA A 224 4.57 -11.90 13.87
N LYS A 225 4.51 -10.88 13.01
CA LYS A 225 5.03 -9.54 13.33
C LYS A 225 4.33 -8.92 14.53
N LEU A 226 2.99 -8.99 14.56
CA LEU A 226 2.17 -8.46 15.67
C LEU A 226 2.40 -9.15 17.03
N MET A 227 3.07 -10.30 17.05
CA MET A 227 3.54 -10.94 18.28
C MET A 227 4.87 -10.37 18.78
N GLN A 228 5.70 -9.82 17.89
CA GLN A 228 7.01 -9.25 18.23
C GLN A 228 6.91 -7.76 18.56
N SER A 229 6.20 -7.00 17.72
CA SER A 229 5.96 -5.57 17.89
C SER A 229 4.60 -5.20 17.34
N ARG A 230 3.96 -4.19 17.93
CA ARG A 230 2.65 -3.71 17.51
C ARG A 230 2.71 -2.22 17.16
N PRO A 231 2.06 -1.81 16.06
CA PRO A 231 1.79 -0.40 15.85
C PRO A 231 0.83 0.09 16.94
N ASP A 232 0.88 1.37 17.28
CA ASP A 232 -0.06 1.98 18.21
C ASP A 232 -1.50 1.88 17.72
N ILE A 233 -1.70 1.97 16.40
CA ILE A 233 -3.00 1.87 15.74
C ILE A 233 -2.91 0.89 14.57
N LEU A 234 -3.79 -0.11 14.55
CA LEU A 234 -3.95 -1.04 13.43
C LEU A 234 -5.38 -0.94 12.88
N ILE A 235 -5.49 -0.49 11.64
CA ILE A 235 -6.76 -0.39 10.91
C ILE A 235 -6.89 -1.57 9.94
N ARG A 236 -8.03 -2.26 9.99
CA ARG A 236 -8.36 -3.39 9.11
C ARG A 236 -9.69 -3.17 8.38
N PRO A 237 -9.65 -2.55 7.19
CA PRO A 237 -10.83 -2.31 6.37
C PRO A 237 -11.58 -3.62 6.05
N ALA A 238 -12.92 -3.59 5.98
CA ALA A 238 -13.74 -4.76 5.64
C ALA A 238 -13.71 -5.11 4.14
N VAL A 239 -12.54 -5.51 3.65
CA VAL A 239 -12.25 -5.64 2.20
C VAL A 239 -12.19 -7.08 1.68
N SER A 240 -12.33 -8.10 2.53
CA SER A 240 -12.12 -9.52 2.18
C SER A 240 -13.07 -10.08 1.11
N LYS A 241 -14.21 -9.43 0.86
CA LYS A 241 -15.14 -9.80 -0.22
C LYS A 241 -14.68 -9.36 -1.62
N TYR A 242 -13.71 -8.45 -1.69
CA TYR A 242 -13.16 -7.95 -2.95
C TYR A 242 -11.92 -8.76 -3.34
N ARG A 243 -11.81 -9.09 -4.63
CA ARG A 243 -10.60 -9.76 -5.16
C ARG A 243 -9.48 -8.73 -5.37
N VAL A 244 -8.25 -9.22 -5.40
CA VAL A 244 -7.03 -8.40 -5.64
C VAL A 244 -7.14 -7.56 -6.91
N LEU A 245 -7.86 -8.04 -7.93
CA LEU A 245 -8.00 -7.40 -9.23
C LEU A 245 -9.39 -6.78 -9.48
N ASP A 246 -10.25 -6.64 -8.46
CA ASP A 246 -11.61 -6.08 -8.58
C ASP A 246 -11.64 -4.54 -8.70
N PHE A 247 -10.76 -3.96 -9.52
CA PHE A 247 -10.64 -2.50 -9.72
C PHE A 247 -11.88 -1.83 -10.32
N MET A 248 -12.91 -2.59 -10.74
CA MET A 248 -14.17 -2.05 -11.27
C MET A 248 -15.26 -1.86 -10.20
N LYS A 249 -15.05 -2.32 -8.96
CA LYS A 249 -16.04 -2.25 -7.86
C LYS A 249 -15.78 -1.11 -6.88
N ILE A 250 -15.27 0.01 -7.38
CA ILE A 250 -14.70 1.08 -6.56
C ILE A 250 -15.75 1.79 -5.73
N ASP A 251 -16.86 2.19 -6.35
CA ASP A 251 -17.90 2.93 -5.65
C ASP A 251 -18.45 2.09 -4.48
N ALA A 252 -18.64 0.78 -4.69
CA ALA A 252 -19.03 -0.14 -3.62
C ALA A 252 -17.95 -0.26 -2.54
N LEU A 253 -16.68 -0.43 -2.92
CA LEU A 253 -15.57 -0.57 -1.99
C LEU A 253 -15.42 0.70 -1.13
N LEU A 254 -15.39 1.87 -1.75
CA LEU A 254 -15.27 3.15 -1.07
C LEU A 254 -16.50 3.42 -0.18
N ALA A 255 -17.71 3.10 -0.63
CA ALA A 255 -18.92 3.26 0.20
C ALA A 255 -18.87 2.38 1.45
N GLU A 256 -18.42 1.13 1.34
CA GLU A 256 -18.37 0.19 2.47
C GLU A 256 -17.20 0.43 3.42
N THR A 257 -16.16 1.12 2.97
CA THR A 257 -14.96 1.42 3.77
C THR A 257 -14.98 2.82 4.37
N VAL A 258 -16.02 3.64 4.11
CA VAL A 258 -16.09 5.02 4.60
C VAL A 258 -16.05 5.14 6.13
N ALA A 259 -16.59 4.15 6.85
CA ALA A 259 -16.63 4.14 8.32
C ALA A 259 -15.24 4.10 8.98
N ILE A 260 -14.21 3.71 8.22
CA ILE A 260 -12.81 3.68 8.69
C ILE A 260 -12.32 5.08 9.05
N LYS A 261 -12.87 6.13 8.44
CA LYS A 261 -12.51 7.51 8.78
C LYS A 261 -12.78 7.80 10.25
N ASP A 262 -13.97 7.45 10.71
CA ASP A 262 -14.40 7.70 12.09
C ASP A 262 -13.75 6.72 13.07
N GLU A 263 -13.49 5.48 12.63
CA GLU A 263 -12.69 4.52 13.39
C GLU A 263 -11.28 5.06 13.66
N LEU A 264 -10.57 5.50 12.63
CA LEU A 264 -9.21 6.00 12.76
C LEU A 264 -9.14 7.24 13.65
N LYS A 265 -10.06 8.20 13.48
CA LYS A 265 -10.10 9.40 14.33
C LYS A 265 -10.22 9.06 15.81
N ARG A 266 -11.10 8.12 16.15
CA ARG A 266 -11.27 7.64 17.53
C ARG A 266 -10.02 6.93 18.06
N GLU A 267 -9.36 6.11 17.25
CA GLU A 267 -8.14 5.43 17.69
C GLU A 267 -6.96 6.39 17.84
N ILE A 268 -6.88 7.43 17.00
CA ILE A 268 -5.91 8.53 17.15
C ILE A 268 -6.13 9.28 18.47
N GLU A 269 -7.36 9.66 18.77
CA GLU A 269 -7.70 10.33 20.04
C GLU A 269 -7.23 9.50 21.24
N LYS A 270 -7.55 8.21 21.27
CA LYS A 270 -7.11 7.28 22.33
C LYS A 270 -5.59 7.18 22.41
N ALA A 271 -4.88 7.06 21.29
CA ALA A 271 -3.43 6.92 21.26
C ALA A 271 -2.74 8.19 21.78
N VAL A 272 -3.23 9.37 21.39
CA VAL A 272 -2.72 10.66 21.87
C VAL A 272 -2.94 10.81 23.38
N GLU A 273 -4.13 10.48 23.88
CA GLU A 273 -4.43 10.51 25.32
C GLU A 273 -3.56 9.54 26.13
N ALA A 274 -3.40 8.31 25.63
CA ALA A 274 -2.58 7.30 26.29
C ALA A 274 -1.12 7.76 26.40
N ARG A 275 -0.59 8.38 25.35
CA ARG A 275 0.77 8.94 25.34
C ARG A 275 0.92 10.09 26.34
N ALA A 276 -0.03 11.02 26.36
CA ALA A 276 0.00 12.15 27.30
C ALA A 276 0.02 11.69 28.76
N LYS A 277 -0.71 10.62 29.10
CA LYS A 277 -0.68 10.00 30.44
C LYS A 277 0.69 9.42 30.77
N ILE A 278 1.34 8.73 29.83
CA ILE A 278 2.68 8.16 30.01
C ILE A 278 3.74 9.26 30.23
N GLU A 279 3.69 10.34 29.44
CA GLU A 279 4.62 11.46 29.59
C GLU A 279 4.46 12.18 30.92
N THR A 280 3.21 12.37 31.37
CA THR A 280 2.90 12.96 32.68
C THR A 280 3.46 12.09 33.81
N ALA A 281 3.25 10.78 33.76
CA ALA A 281 3.77 9.85 34.75
C ALA A 281 5.31 9.82 34.81
N LYS A 282 6.00 9.95 33.67
CA LYS A 282 7.47 10.04 33.60
C LYS A 282 8.00 11.32 34.26
N ARG A 283 7.34 12.47 34.03
CA ARG A 283 7.72 13.75 34.65
C ARG A 283 7.56 13.73 36.17
N THR A 284 6.44 13.22 36.68
CA THR A 284 6.21 13.15 38.13
C THR A 284 7.24 12.27 38.85
N LYS A 285 7.72 11.20 38.20
CA LYS A 285 8.79 10.35 38.76
C LYS A 285 10.18 11.01 38.75
N GLN A 286 10.45 11.94 37.83
CA GLN A 286 11.74 12.64 37.76
C GLN A 286 11.84 13.85 38.71
N VAL A 287 10.72 14.42 39.14
CA VAL A 287 10.69 15.57 40.08
C VAL A 287 10.64 15.12 41.55
N GLY A 288 10.28 13.85 41.81
CA GLY A 288 10.14 13.29 43.15
C GLY A 288 11.31 12.41 43.64
N GLY A 289 12.44 12.38 42.92
CA GLY A 289 13.66 11.66 43.29
C GLY A 289 14.87 12.56 43.19
#